data_AF-A0A951UCF7-F1
#
_entry.id   AF-A0A951UCF7-F1
#
_cell.length_a   1.000
_cell.length_b   1.000
_cell.length_c   1.000
_cell.angle_alpha   90.00
_cell.angle_beta   90.00
_cell.angle_gamma   90.00
#
_symmetry.space_group_name_H-M   'P 1'
#
loop_
_entity.id
_entity.type
_entity.pdbx_description
1 polymer ?
#
loop_
_entity_poly.entity_id
_entity_poly.type
_entity_poly.pdbx_seq_one_letter_code
_entity_poly.pdbx_strand_id
1 'polypeptide(L)' 'MQLDTVVKVFLEQRVKEQIKCDDQASDRGWLLSTSDLAMLIGLEPASVVKHDELNRWGFIFTKCTERSGREVNWAIKRPE' A
#
# COMPACT_ATOMS: atom_id res chain seq x y z
N MET A 1 -19.41 -9.98 4.41
CA MET A 1 -18.04 -9.98 3.85
C MET A 1 -17.99 -9.10 2.58
N GLN A 2 -18.06 -7.77 2.71
CA GLN A 2 -18.04 -6.83 1.57
C GLN A 2 -16.89 -5.81 1.62
N LEU A 3 -16.14 -5.74 2.72
CA LEU A 3 -15.02 -4.78 2.88
C LEU A 3 -13.90 -5.00 1.85
N ASP A 4 -13.61 -6.25 1.50
CA ASP A 4 -12.52 -6.59 0.59
C ASP A 4 -12.69 -6.00 -0.82
N THR A 5 -13.93 -5.98 -1.33
CA THR A 5 -14.23 -5.42 -2.65
C THR A 5 -14.12 -3.90 -2.66
N VAL A 6 -14.57 -3.23 -1.59
CA VAL A 6 -14.50 -1.77 -1.48
C VAL A 6 -13.05 -1.31 -1.39
N VAL A 7 -12.23 -2.00 -0.59
CA VAL A 7 -10.80 -1.67 -0.46
C VAL A 7 -10.06 -1.91 -1.77
N LYS A 8 -10.34 -3.01 -2.47
CA LYS A 8 -9.77 -3.27 -3.79
C LYS A 8 -10.12 -2.17 -4.79
N VAL A 9 -11.40 -1.78 -4.88
CA VAL A 9 -11.85 -0.73 -5.80
C VAL A 9 -11.26 0.63 -5.40
N PHE A 10 -11.16 0.92 -4.10
CA PHE A 10 -10.56 2.15 -3.59
C PHE A 10 -9.07 2.23 -3.94
N LEU A 11 -8.33 1.13 -3.73
CA LEU A 11 -6.95 1.01 -4.18
C LEU A 11 -6.89 1.22 -5.67
N GLU A 12 -7.60 0.43 -6.48
CA GLU A 12 -7.61 0.54 -7.94
C GLU A 12 -8.00 1.93 -8.47
N GLN A 13 -8.86 2.67 -7.76
CA GLN A 13 -9.17 4.05 -8.13
C GLN A 13 -8.06 5.02 -7.73
N ARG A 14 -7.54 4.95 -6.51
CA ARG A 14 -6.36 5.73 -6.07
C ARG A 14 -5.16 5.50 -6.99
N VAL A 15 -4.92 4.23 -7.34
CA VAL A 15 -3.97 3.76 -8.36
C VAL A 15 -4.19 4.52 -9.67
N LYS A 16 -5.40 4.46 -10.23
CA LYS A 16 -5.73 5.01 -11.54
C LYS A 16 -5.69 6.55 -11.57
N GLU A 17 -6.15 7.21 -10.51
CA GLU A 17 -6.14 8.66 -10.40
C GLU A 17 -4.70 9.22 -10.31
N GLN A 18 -3.82 8.54 -9.58
CA GLN A 18 -2.41 8.92 -9.47
C GLN A 18 -1.60 8.55 -10.74
N ILE A 19 -1.87 7.40 -11.38
CA ILE A 19 -1.28 7.05 -12.69
C ILE A 19 -1.65 8.08 -13.76
N LYS A 20 -2.87 8.63 -13.74
CA LYS A 20 -3.26 9.70 -14.66
C LYS A 20 -2.52 11.01 -14.43
N CYS A 21 -2.06 11.26 -13.21
CA CYS A 21 -1.39 12.50 -12.87
C CYS A 21 0.11 12.44 -13.20
N ASP A 22 0.68 11.25 -13.31
CA ASP A 22 2.13 11.10 -13.30
C ASP A 22 2.55 9.82 -14.04
N ASP A 23 2.67 9.95 -15.36
CA ASP A 23 3.31 8.95 -16.25
C ASP A 23 4.78 8.70 -15.82
N GLN A 24 5.33 9.51 -14.89
CA GLN A 24 6.65 9.38 -14.27
C GLN A 24 6.63 8.83 -12.82
N ALA A 25 5.49 8.75 -12.12
CA ALA A 25 5.41 8.23 -10.75
C ALA A 25 5.26 6.71 -10.68
N SER A 26 5.07 6.04 -11.83
CA SER A 26 5.21 4.58 -11.90
C SER A 26 6.56 4.10 -11.36
N ASP A 27 7.61 4.92 -11.46
CA ASP A 27 8.96 4.63 -10.96
C ASP A 27 9.14 4.95 -9.46
N ARG A 28 8.35 5.88 -8.92
CA ARG A 28 8.35 6.25 -7.50
C ARG A 28 7.25 5.46 -6.78
N GLY A 29 7.48 4.16 -6.61
CA GLY A 29 6.53 3.21 -6.02
C GLY A 29 5.70 3.79 -4.87
N TRP A 30 4.39 3.54 -4.86
CA TRP A 30 3.48 4.22 -3.94
C TRP A 30 3.85 3.95 -2.49
N LEU A 31 3.94 5.01 -1.69
CA LEU A 31 4.28 4.89 -0.28
C LEU A 31 2.99 4.99 0.56
N LEU A 32 2.67 3.94 1.30
CA LEU A 32 1.68 3.97 2.38
C LEU A 32 2.37 4.05 3.74
N SER A 33 1.79 4.79 4.66
CA SER A 33 2.18 4.67 6.06
C SER A 33 1.78 3.30 6.60
N THR A 34 2.45 2.85 7.67
CA THR A 34 2.08 1.59 8.32
C THR A 34 0.65 1.64 8.84
N SER A 35 0.16 2.79 9.33
CA SER A 35 -1.23 2.94 9.77
C SER A 35 -2.22 2.85 8.62
N ASP A 36 -1.94 3.49 7.48
CA ASP A 36 -2.79 3.37 6.29
C ASP A 36 -2.84 1.93 5.81
N LEU A 37 -1.69 1.27 5.69
CA LEU A 37 -1.62 -0.13 5.25
C LEU A 37 -2.36 -1.06 6.23
N ALA A 38 -2.21 -0.85 7.54
CA ALA A 38 -2.89 -1.59 8.59
C ALA A 38 -4.42 -1.44 8.49
N MET A 39 -4.89 -0.20 8.38
CA MET A 39 -6.32 0.10 8.19
C MET A 39 -6.86 -0.54 6.90
N LEU A 40 -6.08 -0.47 5.82
CA LEU A 40 -6.40 -1.03 4.52
C LEU A 40 -6.61 -2.54 4.63
N ILE A 41 -5.61 -3.27 5.12
CA ILE A 41 -5.63 -4.74 5.18
C ILE A 41 -6.40 -5.29 6.38
N GLY A 42 -6.93 -4.42 7.24
CA GLY A 42 -7.66 -4.79 8.44
C GLY A 42 -6.79 -5.46 9.50
N LEU A 43 -5.50 -5.14 9.53
CA LEU A 43 -4.56 -5.62 10.54
C LEU A 43 -4.16 -4.49 11.48
N GLU A 44 -3.60 -4.86 12.63
CA GLU A 44 -3.00 -3.87 13.52
C GLU A 44 -1.64 -3.39 12.99
N PRO A 45 -1.29 -2.10 13.12
CA PRO A 45 0.01 -1.56 12.67
C PRO A 45 1.20 -2.32 13.26
N ALA A 46 1.08 -2.78 14.50
CA ALA A 46 2.10 -3.58 15.19
C ALA A 46 2.29 -4.97 14.58
N SER A 47 1.27 -5.52 13.92
CA SER A 47 1.37 -6.76 13.14
C SER A 47 1.98 -6.48 11.78
N VAL A 48 1.55 -5.42 11.10
CA VAL A 48 2.07 -5.01 9.78
C VAL A 48 3.57 -4.76 9.82
N VAL A 49 4.07 -4.01 10.81
CA VAL A 49 5.49 -3.65 10.91
C VAL A 49 6.44 -4.84 11.13
N LYS A 50 5.91 -6.00 11.56
CA LYS A 50 6.68 -7.24 11.75
C LYS A 50 6.97 -7.97 10.44
N HIS A 51 6.22 -7.66 9.38
CA HIS A 51 6.46 -8.20 8.06
C HIS A 51 7.40 -7.28 7.30
N ASP A 52 8.24 -7.86 6.44
CA ASP A 52 9.04 -7.09 5.48
C ASP A 52 8.33 -6.96 4.12
N GLU A 53 7.44 -7.91 3.82
CA GLU A 53 6.61 -7.92 2.61
C GLU A 53 5.24 -8.51 2.93
N LEU A 54 4.20 -7.96 2.30
CA LEU A 54 2.82 -8.45 2.36
C LEU A 54 2.24 -8.55 0.96
N ASN A 55 1.59 -9.67 0.64
CA ASN A 55 0.84 -9.83 -0.61
C ASN A 55 -0.66 -9.88 -0.31
N ARG A 56 -1.42 -8.89 -0.80
CA ARG A 56 -2.86 -8.76 -0.56
C ARG A 56 -3.55 -8.15 -1.77
N TRP A 57 -4.68 -8.74 -2.16
CA TRP A 57 -5.51 -8.31 -3.31
C TRP A 57 -4.79 -8.23 -4.66
N GLY A 58 -3.71 -8.99 -4.86
CA GLY A 58 -2.89 -8.87 -6.08
C GLY A 58 -2.02 -7.61 -6.09
N PHE A 59 -1.67 -7.08 -4.93
CA PHE A 59 -0.64 -6.08 -4.74
C PHE A 59 0.42 -6.61 -3.76
N ILE A 60 1.66 -6.23 -4.01
CA ILE A 60 2.82 -6.51 -3.16
C ILE A 60 3.14 -5.22 -2.41
N PHE A 61 3.08 -5.28 -1.10
CA PHE A 61 3.45 -4.19 -0.19
C PHE A 61 4.81 -4.52 0.41
N THR A 62 5.83 -3.77 0.05
CA THR A 62 7.20 -3.95 0.54
C THR A 62 7.54 -2.84 1.52
N LYS A 63 8.06 -3.21 2.69
CA LYS A 63 8.46 -2.26 3.70
C LYS A 63 9.66 -1.43 3.23
N CYS A 64 9.53 -0.11 3.25
CA CYS A 64 10.61 0.80 2.91
C CYS A 64 11.52 1.03 4.13
N THR A 65 12.80 1.24 3.86
CA THR A 65 13.76 1.69 4.87
C THR A 65 13.53 3.14 5.29
N GLU A 66 12.91 3.94 4.41
CA GLU A 66 12.51 5.32 4.69
C GLU A 66 11.31 5.38 5.65
N ARG A 67 11.43 6.24 6.66
CA ARG A 67 10.40 6.49 7.66
C ARG A 67 9.88 7.91 7.51
N SER A 68 8.56 8.07 7.42
CA SER A 68 7.92 9.37 7.51
C SER A 68 7.57 9.62 8.98
N GLY A 69 8.44 10.36 9.67
CA GLY A 69 8.29 10.61 11.10
C GLY A 69 8.51 9.34 11.94
N ARG A 70 7.46 8.85 12.61
CA ARG A 70 7.52 7.63 13.46
C ARG A 70 7.12 6.37 12.71
N GLU A 71 6.51 6.51 11.54
CA GLU A 71 5.91 5.42 10.80
C GLU A 71 6.83 4.93 9.67
N VAL A 72 6.75 3.63 9.40
CA VAL A 72 7.47 3.02 8.28
C VAL A 72 6.61 3.19 7.03
N ASN A 73 7.24 3.60 5.93
CA ASN A 73 6.58 3.69 4.64
C ASN A 73 6.59 2.31 3.96
N TRP A 74 5.61 2.06 3.09
CA TRP A 74 5.42 0.80 2.40
C TRP A 74 5.21 1.06 0.92
N ALA A 75 6.11 0.52 0.09
CA ALA A 75 6.02 0.56 -1.36
C ALA A 75 4.94 -0.42 -1.85
N ILE A 76 4.03 0.04 -2.70
CA ILE A 76 3.06 -0.82 -3.38
C ILE A 76 3.54 -1.12 -4.79
N LYS A 77 3.56 -2.40 -5.16
CA LYS A 77 3.81 -2.89 -6.51
C LYS A 77 2.69 -3.81 -6.95
N ARG A 78 2.42 -3.82 -8.26
CA ARG A 78 1.64 -4.90 -8.86
C ARG A 78 2.58 -6.07 -9.18
N PRO A 79 2.20 -7.32 -8.89
CA PRO A 79 2.90 -8.47 -9.43
C PRO A 79 2.82 -8.38 -10.95
N GLU A 80 3.98 -8.48 -11.60
CA GLU A 80 4.12 -8.43 -13.06
C GLU A 80 3.36 -9.57 -13.76
#